data_AF-A0A7S2FIR7-F1
#
_entry.id   AF-A0A7S2FIR7-F1
#
_cell.length_a   1.000
_cell.length_b   1.000
_cell.length_c   1.000
_cell.angle_alpha   90.00
_cell.angle_beta   90.00
_cell.angle_gamma   90.00
#
_symmetry.space_group_name_H-M   'P 1'
#
loop_
_entity.id
_entity.type
_entity.pdbx_description
1 polymer ?
#
loop_
_entity_poly.entity_id
_entity_poly.type
_entity_poly.pdbx_seq_one_letter_code
_entity_poly.pdbx_strand_id
1 'polypeptide(L)'
;ADLLLGLAPDIPGGPPAENTPENRLRGWAKMCLLVQFFQPSKSSPSKEGSTFELEWRDGYLEDFDNLAETTFVAPIVRYLVYSKNPSAVIDWVDRITTRYDFEQVIPAHYTAPIPINREEFSRCFDFLREGKTPPPLPDADTKLLRDGNEFLSKNGQPDLPLARSA
;
A
#
# COMPACT_ATOMS: atom_id res chain seq x y z
N ALA A 1 -18.25 8.00 6.83
CA ALA A 1 -18.96 6.85 6.23
C ALA A 1 -19.13 7.05 4.73
N ASP A 2 -19.38 8.28 4.29
CA ASP A 2 -19.72 8.64 2.92
C ASP A 2 -18.69 8.23 1.86
N LEU A 3 -17.38 8.35 2.15
CA LEU A 3 -16.33 7.95 1.21
C LEU A 3 -16.31 6.43 0.96
N LEU A 4 -16.49 5.62 2.01
CA LEU A 4 -16.53 4.16 1.86
C LEU A 4 -17.78 3.74 1.07
N LEU A 5 -18.92 4.36 1.36
CA LEU A 5 -20.15 4.08 0.63
C LEU A 5 -20.12 4.59 -0.81
N GLY A 6 -19.34 5.64 -1.10
CA GLY A 6 -19.08 6.12 -2.46
C GLY A 6 -18.14 5.22 -3.26
N LEU A 7 -17.21 4.53 -2.59
CA LEU A 7 -16.33 3.53 -3.22
C LEU A 7 -16.98 2.15 -3.34
N ALA A 8 -18.01 1.85 -2.56
CA ALA A 8 -18.63 0.53 -2.53
C ALA A 8 -19.17 0.04 -3.90
N PRO A 9 -19.79 0.88 -4.76
CA PRO A 9 -20.20 0.49 -6.11
C PRO A 9 -19.03 0.08 -7.00
N ASP A 10 -19.23 -0.90 -7.89
CA ASP A 10 -18.21 -1.31 -8.86
C ASP A 10 -18.10 -0.37 -10.04
N ILE A 11 -19.19 0.33 -10.37
CA ILE A 11 -19.25 1.33 -11.44
C ILE A 11 -19.33 2.72 -10.79
N PRO A 12 -18.44 3.66 -11.14
CA PRO A 12 -18.46 5.01 -10.59
C PRO A 12 -19.59 5.87 -11.18
N GLY A 13 -19.86 7.02 -10.57
CA GLY A 13 -20.83 8.02 -11.05
C GLY A 13 -22.28 7.83 -10.58
N GLY A 14 -22.57 6.75 -9.84
CA GLY A 14 -23.85 6.56 -9.16
C GLY A 14 -23.91 7.21 -7.77
N PRO A 15 -25.10 7.28 -7.13
CA PRO A 15 -25.19 7.65 -5.73
C PRO A 15 -24.41 6.65 -4.85
N PRO A 16 -23.95 7.07 -3.65
CA PRO A 16 -23.34 6.15 -2.70
C PRO A 16 -24.23 4.95 -2.42
N ALA A 17 -23.61 3.79 -2.17
CA ALA A 17 -24.35 2.59 -1.81
C ALA A 17 -25.09 2.76 -0.47
N GLU A 18 -26.14 1.97 -0.26
CA GLU A 18 -26.85 1.93 1.02
C GLU A 18 -25.89 1.58 2.17
N ASN A 19 -26.10 2.18 3.34
CA ASN A 19 -25.25 1.99 4.50
C ASN A 19 -25.46 0.64 5.21
N THR A 20 -24.99 -0.44 4.58
CA THR A 20 -25.00 -1.80 5.12
C THR A 20 -23.59 -2.22 5.58
N PRO A 21 -23.46 -3.20 6.51
CA PRO A 21 -22.15 -3.77 6.85
C PRO A 21 -21.38 -4.25 5.64
N GLU A 22 -22.05 -4.90 4.69
CA GLU A 22 -21.46 -5.43 3.46
C GLU A 22 -20.90 -4.31 2.56
N ASN A 23 -21.65 -3.23 2.34
CA ASN A 23 -21.18 -2.12 1.51
C ASN A 23 -20.02 -1.36 2.18
N ARG A 24 -20.02 -1.24 3.51
CA ARG A 24 -18.87 -0.67 4.23
C ARG A 24 -17.62 -1.52 4.05
N LEU A 25 -17.74 -2.85 4.09
CA LEU A 25 -16.62 -3.77 3.86
C LEU A 25 -16.12 -3.70 2.41
N ARG A 26 -17.02 -3.67 1.42
CA ARG A 26 -16.64 -3.48 0.00
C ARG A 26 -15.86 -2.17 -0.21
N GLY A 27 -16.40 -1.06 0.30
CA GLY A 27 -15.73 0.23 0.22
C GLY A 27 -14.38 0.26 0.93
N TRP A 28 -14.27 -0.43 2.07
CA TRP A 28 -13.01 -0.57 2.81
C TRP A 28 -11.97 -1.37 2.03
N ALA A 29 -12.34 -2.53 1.47
CA ALA A 29 -11.44 -3.34 0.66
C ALA A 29 -10.88 -2.55 -0.53
N LYS A 30 -11.76 -1.82 -1.24
CA LYS A 30 -11.38 -0.94 -2.35
C LYS A 30 -10.46 0.20 -1.92
N MET A 31 -10.74 0.83 -0.78
CA MET A 31 -9.87 1.85 -0.20
C MET A 31 -8.48 1.28 0.12
N CYS A 32 -8.40 0.10 0.75
CA CYS A 32 -7.13 -0.57 1.05
C CYS A 32 -6.32 -0.81 -0.22
N LEU A 33 -6.91 -1.38 -1.27
CA LEU A 33 -6.22 -1.62 -2.52
C LEU A 33 -5.74 -0.31 -3.17
N LEU A 34 -6.59 0.73 -3.17
CA LEU A 34 -6.27 2.06 -3.68
C LEU A 34 -5.08 2.71 -2.97
N VAL A 35 -5.07 2.73 -1.63
CA VAL A 35 -3.96 3.38 -0.89
C VAL A 35 -2.65 2.60 -0.99
N GLN A 36 -2.72 1.29 -1.26
CA GLN A 36 -1.54 0.46 -1.41
C GLN A 36 -0.92 0.54 -2.80
N PHE A 37 -1.74 0.64 -3.86
CA PHE A 37 -1.28 0.50 -5.25
C PHE A 37 -1.57 1.68 -6.18
N PHE A 38 -2.41 2.64 -5.75
CA PHE A 38 -3.04 3.71 -6.55
C PHE A 38 -3.94 3.23 -7.68
N GLN A 39 -3.53 2.20 -8.43
CA GLN A 39 -4.30 1.60 -9.51
C GLN A 39 -4.21 0.07 -9.43
N PRO A 40 -5.04 -0.56 -8.58
CA PRO A 40 -5.16 -2.02 -8.52
C PRO A 40 -5.48 -2.61 -9.91
N SER A 41 -4.95 -3.79 -10.22
CA SER A 41 -5.05 -4.42 -11.53
C SER A 41 -6.49 -4.81 -11.92
N LYS A 42 -7.36 -5.03 -10.92
CA LYS A 42 -8.81 -5.24 -11.06
C LYS A 42 -9.61 -3.95 -11.07
N SER A 43 -8.97 -2.84 -11.42
CA SER A 43 -9.61 -1.55 -11.59
C SER A 43 -9.19 -0.88 -12.89
N SER A 44 -9.95 0.10 -13.35
CA SER A 44 -9.60 0.98 -14.46
C SER A 44 -10.15 2.38 -14.21
N PRO A 45 -9.45 3.45 -14.64
CA PRO A 45 -10.00 4.79 -14.59
C PRO A 45 -11.36 4.86 -15.29
N SER A 46 -12.32 5.57 -14.70
CA SER A 46 -13.60 5.87 -15.35
C SER A 46 -13.35 6.66 -16.65
N LYS A 47 -14.30 6.55 -17.59
CA LYS A 47 -14.27 7.33 -18.84
C LYS A 47 -14.32 8.84 -18.61
N GLU A 48 -14.74 9.29 -17.42
CA GLU A 48 -14.86 10.72 -17.06
C GLU A 48 -13.65 11.28 -16.30
N GLY A 49 -12.61 10.47 -16.06
CA GLY A 49 -11.23 10.96 -15.98
C GLY A 49 -10.73 11.46 -14.62
N SER A 50 -11.40 11.16 -13.50
CA SER A 50 -10.82 11.43 -12.18
C SER A 50 -10.07 10.20 -11.62
N THR A 51 -8.95 10.43 -10.91
CA THR A 51 -8.08 9.37 -10.35
C THR A 51 -8.77 8.49 -9.30
N PHE A 52 -9.90 8.92 -8.76
CA PHE A 52 -10.62 8.22 -7.68
C PHE A 52 -11.91 7.55 -8.14
N GLU A 53 -12.32 7.77 -9.39
CA GLU A 53 -13.44 7.08 -10.00
C GLU A 53 -12.91 5.89 -10.79
N LEU A 54 -12.98 4.71 -10.17
CA LEU A 54 -12.53 3.48 -10.80
C LEU A 54 -13.69 2.56 -11.09
N GLU A 55 -13.68 1.98 -12.28
CA GLU A 55 -14.48 0.82 -12.63
C GLU A 55 -13.76 -0.43 -12.09
N TRP A 56 -14.42 -1.15 -11.17
CA TRP A 56 -13.91 -2.37 -10.54
C TRP A 56 -14.35 -3.61 -11.32
N ARG A 57 -13.46 -4.61 -11.36
CA ARG A 57 -13.67 -5.90 -12.02
C ARG A 57 -13.69 -7.02 -10.99
N ASP A 58 -14.37 -8.11 -11.31
CA ASP A 58 -14.41 -9.33 -10.48
C ASP A 58 -12.99 -9.82 -10.13
N GLY A 59 -12.84 -10.35 -8.92
CA GLY A 59 -11.55 -10.80 -8.37
C GLY A 59 -10.90 -9.82 -7.37
N TYR A 60 -11.41 -8.60 -7.22
CA TYR A 60 -10.76 -7.59 -6.37
C TYR A 60 -10.86 -7.93 -4.87
N LEU A 61 -11.89 -8.65 -4.43
CA LEU A 61 -12.03 -9.06 -3.02
C LEU A 61 -11.01 -10.15 -2.69
N GLU A 62 -10.78 -11.07 -3.62
CA GLU A 62 -9.76 -12.10 -3.51
C GLU A 62 -8.35 -11.47 -3.46
N ASP A 63 -8.09 -10.44 -4.27
CA ASP A 63 -6.85 -9.66 -4.19
C ASP A 63 -6.70 -8.97 -2.82
N PHE A 64 -7.81 -8.43 -2.28
CA PHE A 64 -7.81 -7.85 -0.93
C PHE A 64 -7.53 -8.89 0.16
N ASP A 65 -8.16 -10.06 0.11
CA ASP A 65 -7.99 -11.12 1.11
C ASP A 65 -6.55 -11.64 1.11
N ASN A 66 -5.98 -11.91 -0.07
CA ASN A 66 -4.57 -12.29 -0.22
C ASN A 66 -3.61 -11.24 0.39
N LEU A 67 -3.94 -9.96 0.20
CA LEU A 67 -3.16 -8.85 0.76
C LEU A 67 -3.32 -8.76 2.28
N ALA A 68 -4.54 -8.92 2.80
CA ALA A 68 -4.84 -8.82 4.23
C ALA A 68 -4.15 -9.91 5.07
N GLU A 69 -3.89 -11.09 4.47
CA GLU A 69 -3.19 -12.20 5.13
C GLU A 69 -1.66 -12.09 5.10
N THR A 70 -1.10 -11.11 4.38
CA THR A 70 0.35 -10.97 4.22
C THR A 70 0.89 -9.81 5.06
N THR A 71 1.95 -10.05 5.83
CA THR A 71 2.67 -8.98 6.53
C THR A 71 3.78 -8.40 5.66
N PHE A 72 3.69 -7.11 5.32
CA PHE A 72 4.66 -6.42 4.48
C PHE A 72 4.70 -4.91 4.78
N VAL A 73 5.80 -4.26 4.40
CA VAL A 73 5.85 -2.79 4.29
C VAL A 73 4.98 -2.37 3.11
N ALA A 74 4.05 -1.43 3.31
CA ALA A 74 3.12 -0.96 2.28
C ALA A 74 3.81 -0.70 0.91
N PRO A 75 3.28 -1.21 -0.22
CA PRO A 75 3.94 -1.13 -1.52
C PRO A 75 4.30 0.29 -1.93
N ILE A 76 3.41 1.25 -1.73
CA ILE A 76 3.66 2.67 -1.96
C ILE A 76 4.92 3.17 -1.22
N VAL A 77 5.09 2.76 0.05
CA VAL A 77 6.25 3.12 0.88
C VAL A 77 7.50 2.39 0.39
N ARG A 78 7.40 1.10 0.01
CA ARG A 78 8.53 0.34 -0.55
C ARG A 78 9.10 1.03 -1.78
N TYR A 79 8.24 1.33 -2.75
CA TYR A 79 8.66 1.80 -4.07
C TYR A 79 8.96 3.29 -4.11
N LEU A 80 8.20 4.14 -3.40
CA LEU A 80 8.30 5.59 -3.60
C LEU A 80 9.00 6.33 -2.46
N VAL A 81 9.18 5.69 -1.30
CA VAL A 81 9.74 6.34 -0.09
C VAL A 81 11.04 5.67 0.35
N TYR A 82 10.98 4.42 0.82
CA TYR A 82 12.15 3.74 1.39
C TYR A 82 13.21 3.39 0.35
N SER A 83 12.81 3.14 -0.90
CA SER A 83 13.74 2.97 -2.02
C SER A 83 14.66 4.17 -2.26
N LYS A 84 14.32 5.37 -1.77
CA LYS A 84 15.08 6.60 -2.00
C LYS A 84 16.27 6.76 -1.06
N ASN A 85 16.26 6.05 0.08
CA ASN A 85 17.38 6.02 1.01
C ASN A 85 17.49 4.63 1.66
N PRO A 86 17.85 3.59 0.87
CA PRO A 86 17.85 2.20 1.34
C PRO A 86 18.77 2.01 2.55
N SER A 87 19.95 2.63 2.54
CA SER A 87 20.93 2.52 3.63
C SER A 87 20.39 3.02 4.96
N ALA A 88 19.80 4.23 5.01
CA ALA A 88 19.26 4.77 6.26
C ALA A 88 18.10 3.94 6.81
N VAL A 89 17.27 3.35 5.94
CA VAL A 89 16.17 2.47 6.35
C VAL A 89 16.71 1.16 6.90
N ILE A 90 17.70 0.54 6.23
CA ILE A 90 18.35 -0.69 6.70
C ILE A 90 19.04 -0.45 8.06
N ASP A 91 19.81 0.63 8.20
CA ASP A 91 20.47 0.98 9.47
C ASP A 91 19.46 1.12 10.62
N TRP A 92 18.29 1.70 10.33
CA TRP A 92 17.21 1.79 11.30
C TRP A 92 16.62 0.42 11.66
N VAL A 93 16.35 -0.44 10.67
CA VAL A 93 15.85 -1.81 10.89
C VAL A 93 16.84 -2.61 11.74
N ASP A 94 18.11 -2.57 11.39
CA ASP A 94 19.17 -3.31 12.08
C ASP A 94 19.34 -2.80 13.52
N ARG A 95 19.24 -1.49 13.75
CA ARG A 95 19.27 -0.90 15.10
C ARG A 95 18.08 -1.34 15.94
N ILE A 96 16.87 -1.39 15.39
CA ILE A 96 15.67 -1.83 16.12
C ILE A 96 15.77 -3.30 16.47
N THR A 97 16.13 -4.15 15.51
CA THR A 97 16.22 -5.61 15.71
C THR A 97 17.39 -6.02 16.61
N THR A 98 18.49 -5.27 16.62
CA THR A 98 19.60 -5.52 17.54
C THR A 98 19.29 -5.06 18.97
N ARG A 99 18.54 -3.96 19.13
CA ARG A 99 18.30 -3.34 20.43
C ARG A 99 17.16 -4.00 21.22
N TYR A 100 16.18 -4.57 20.54
CA TYR A 100 14.97 -5.08 21.15
C TYR A 100 14.69 -6.52 20.73
N ASP A 101 14.31 -7.34 21.70
CA ASP A 101 13.85 -8.71 21.50
C ASP A 101 12.33 -8.74 21.66
N PHE A 102 11.62 -8.44 20.57
CA PHE A 102 10.17 -8.33 20.56
C PHE A 102 9.51 -9.48 19.79
N GLU A 103 8.29 -9.83 20.19
CA GLU A 103 7.47 -10.89 19.61
C GLU A 103 6.17 -10.36 18.95
N GLN A 104 5.99 -9.03 18.95
CA GLN A 104 4.87 -8.39 18.28
C GLN A 104 5.23 -6.97 17.82
N VAL A 105 4.54 -6.50 16.78
CA VAL A 105 4.64 -5.15 16.24
C VAL A 105 3.26 -4.48 16.28
N ILE A 106 3.21 -3.22 16.72
CA ILE A 106 1.99 -2.40 16.69
C ILE A 106 2.14 -1.40 15.54
N PRO A 107 1.60 -1.68 14.34
CA PRO A 107 1.61 -0.71 13.24
C PRO A 107 0.65 0.46 13.52
N ALA A 108 0.89 1.60 12.86
CA ALA A 108 -0.04 2.73 12.86
C ALA A 108 -1.26 2.52 11.95
N HIS A 109 -1.25 1.47 11.12
CA HIS A 109 -2.26 1.19 10.12
C HIS A 109 -2.71 -0.28 10.18
N TYR A 110 -3.98 -0.52 9.84
CA TYR A 110 -4.62 -1.85 9.80
C TYR A 110 -4.67 -2.58 11.15
N THR A 111 -4.91 -3.89 11.12
CA THR A 111 -5.04 -4.73 12.30
C THR A 111 -3.75 -4.72 13.12
N ALA A 112 -3.90 -4.45 14.41
CA ALA A 112 -2.81 -4.46 15.39
C ALA A 112 -3.29 -5.09 16.70
N PRO A 113 -2.41 -5.75 17.47
CA PRO A 113 -1.01 -6.03 17.17
C PRO A 113 -0.82 -7.11 16.08
N ILE A 114 0.35 -7.13 15.43
CA ILE A 114 0.78 -8.20 14.54
C ILE A 114 1.76 -9.10 15.30
N PRO A 115 1.48 -10.43 15.44
CA PRO A 115 2.33 -11.35 16.20
C PRO A 115 3.53 -11.83 15.36
N ILE A 116 4.51 -10.95 15.15
CA ILE A 116 5.78 -11.25 14.47
C ILE A 116 6.97 -10.90 15.35
N ASN A 117 8.03 -11.69 15.25
CA ASN A 117 9.30 -11.42 15.93
C ASN A 117 10.20 -10.45 15.15
N ARG A 118 11.37 -10.12 15.72
CA ARG A 118 12.33 -9.20 15.10
C ARG A 118 12.89 -9.69 13.77
N GLU A 119 13.06 -11.00 13.58
CA GLU A 119 13.55 -11.58 12.32
C GLU A 119 12.48 -11.47 11.23
N GLU A 120 11.22 -11.77 11.54
CA GLU A 120 10.08 -11.61 10.64
C GLU A 120 9.81 -10.14 10.28
N PHE A 121 9.93 -9.24 11.26
CA PHE A 121 9.93 -7.80 11.02
C PHE A 121 11.03 -7.39 10.06
N SER A 122 12.28 -7.85 10.28
CA SER A 122 13.42 -7.56 9.39
C SER A 122 13.16 -8.02 7.96
N ARG A 123 12.58 -9.23 7.80
CA ARG A 123 12.22 -9.77 6.48
C ARG A 123 11.24 -8.90 5.70
N CYS A 124 10.37 -8.15 6.37
CA CYS A 124 9.45 -7.23 5.69
C CYS A 124 10.17 -6.14 4.88
N PHE A 125 11.44 -5.87 5.20
CA PHE A 125 12.33 -4.88 4.58
C PHE A 125 13.36 -5.48 3.60
N ASP A 126 13.33 -6.79 3.37
CA ASP A 126 14.30 -7.48 2.51
C ASP A 126 14.29 -6.99 1.04
N PHE A 127 13.27 -6.24 0.63
CA PHE A 127 13.22 -5.57 -0.68
C PHE A 127 14.31 -4.50 -0.87
N LEU A 128 14.99 -4.09 0.21
CA LEU A 128 16.13 -3.17 0.17
C LEU A 128 17.49 -3.89 0.17
N ARG A 129 17.51 -5.22 0.38
CA ARG A 129 18.74 -6.01 0.57
C ARG A 129 19.03 -6.88 -0.65
N GLU A 130 20.27 -6.83 -1.13
CA GLU A 130 20.71 -7.65 -2.25
C GLU A 130 20.64 -9.16 -1.92
N GLY A 131 20.16 -9.96 -2.87
CA GLY A 131 20.04 -11.42 -2.72
C GLY A 131 18.99 -11.89 -1.72
N LYS A 132 18.14 -11.01 -1.19
CA LYS A 132 17.03 -11.35 -0.31
C LYS A 132 15.70 -11.34 -1.05
N THR A 133 14.76 -12.14 -0.55
CA THR A 133 13.40 -12.23 -1.10
C THR A 133 12.42 -11.64 -0.11
N PRO A 134 11.81 -10.48 -0.39
CA PRO A 134 10.80 -9.90 0.49
C PRO A 134 9.50 -10.71 0.46
N PRO A 135 8.57 -10.46 1.42
CA PRO A 135 7.20 -10.92 1.30
C PRO A 135 6.62 -10.52 -0.07
N PRO A 136 6.00 -11.48 -0.79
CA PRO A 136 5.54 -11.27 -2.15
C PRO A 136 4.48 -10.17 -2.21
N LEU A 137 4.43 -9.48 -3.34
CA LEU A 137 3.36 -8.55 -3.69
C LEU A 137 2.82 -8.93 -5.06
N PRO A 138 1.54 -8.65 -5.37
CA PRO A 138 0.99 -8.93 -6.70
C PRO A 138 1.71 -8.11 -7.78
N ASP A 139 2.33 -8.80 -8.74
CA ASP A 139 3.11 -8.12 -9.80
C ASP A 139 2.25 -7.17 -10.65
N ALA A 140 1.00 -7.56 -10.90
CA ALA A 140 0.05 -6.78 -11.67
C ALA A 140 -0.30 -5.44 -10.97
N ASP A 141 -0.49 -5.46 -9.65
CA ASP A 141 -0.85 -4.27 -8.86
C ASP A 141 0.35 -3.35 -8.62
N THR A 142 1.57 -3.90 -8.60
CA THR A 142 2.79 -3.10 -8.36
C THR A 142 3.31 -2.38 -9.59
N LYS A 143 2.72 -2.59 -10.78
CA LYS A 143 3.23 -2.03 -12.04
C LYS A 143 3.36 -0.51 -12.00
N LEU A 144 2.30 0.20 -11.60
CA LEU A 144 2.31 1.67 -11.57
C LEU A 144 3.36 2.21 -10.60
N LEU A 145 3.52 1.57 -9.44
CA LEU A 145 4.50 1.97 -8.43
C LEU A 145 5.94 1.74 -8.91
N ARG A 146 6.19 0.62 -9.61
CA ARG A 146 7.49 0.30 -10.20
C ARG A 146 7.85 1.30 -11.29
N ASP A 147 6.93 1.55 -12.23
CA ASP A 147 7.12 2.53 -13.30
C ASP A 147 7.36 3.94 -12.73
N GLY A 148 6.57 4.34 -11.72
CA GLY A 148 6.73 5.61 -11.03
C GLY A 148 8.06 5.73 -10.26
N ASN A 149 8.49 4.66 -9.60
CA ASN A 149 9.79 4.62 -8.94
C ASN A 149 10.94 4.81 -9.94
N GLU A 150 10.91 4.10 -11.08
CA GLU A 150 11.91 4.24 -12.13
C GLU A 150 11.92 5.66 -12.72
N PHE A 151 10.75 6.24 -12.97
CA PHE A 151 10.63 7.61 -13.46
C PHE A 151 11.27 8.61 -12.48
N LEU A 152 10.94 8.53 -11.19
CA LEU A 152 11.48 9.42 -10.16
C LEU A 152 13.00 9.23 -9.96
N SER A 153 13.49 7.99 -10.10
CA SER A 153 14.93 7.72 -10.00
C SER A 153 15.72 8.26 -11.20
N LYS A 154 15.12 8.29 -12.39
CA LYS A 154 15.74 8.84 -13.61
C LYS A 154 15.70 10.37 -13.66
N ASN A 155 14.59 10.98 -13.21
CA ASN A 155 14.34 12.41 -13.40
C ASN A 155 14.55 13.25 -12.12
N GLY A 156 14.90 12.61 -11.01
CA GLY A 156 14.87 13.23 -9.69
C GLY A 156 13.44 13.39 -9.17
N GLN A 157 13.30 13.62 -7.87
CA GLN A 157 12.03 14.15 -7.35
C GLN A 157 11.92 15.62 -7.78
N PRO A 158 10.74 16.08 -8.23
CA PRO A 158 10.54 17.50 -8.45
C PRO A 158 10.87 18.25 -7.16
N ASP A 159 11.60 19.34 -7.29
CA ASP A 159 11.99 20.21 -6.19
C ASP A 159 10.71 20.93 -5.71
N LEU A 160 9.91 20.25 -4.89
CA LEU A 160 8.76 20.85 -4.25
C LEU A 160 9.33 21.82 -3.21
N PRO A 161 9.04 23.13 -3.31
CA PRO A 161 9.50 24.06 -2.30
C PRO A 161 9.00 23.53 -0.96
N LEU A 162 9.95 23.16 -0.09
CA LEU A 162 9.64 22.81 1.28
C LEU A 162 8.74 23.93 1.78
N ALA A 163 7.48 23.59 2.09
CA ALA A 163 6.58 24.52 2.72
C ALA A 163 7.33 25.02 3.96
N ARG A 164 7.83 26.26 3.88
CA ARG A 164 8.55 26.87 4.99
C ARG A 164 7.59 26.78 6.16
N SER A 165 8.03 26.09 7.20
CA SER A 165 7.32 25.98 8.45
C SER A 165 6.92 27.39 8.89
N ALA A 166 5.62 27.61 9.03
CA ALA A 166 5.10 28.73 9.80
C ALA A 166 5.28 28.44 11.30
#